data_AF-A0A956CIB2-F1
#
_entry.id   AF-A0A956CIB2-F1
#
_cell.length_a   1.000
_cell.length_b   1.000
_cell.length_c   1.000
_cell.angle_alpha   90.00
_cell.angle_beta   90.00
_cell.angle_gamma   90.00
#
_symmetry.space_group_name_H-M   'P 1'
#
loop_
_entity.id
_entity.type
_entity.pdbx_description
1 polymer ?
#
loop_
_entity_poly.entity_id
_entity_poly.type
_entity_poly.pdbx_seq_one_letter_code
_entity_poly.pdbx_strand_id
1 'polypeptide(L)' 'MRGHSLITRAFLLALVSSAALAVGCAEVAPYQRGRLAQPSMSPDDNESVSRDHMQAVHEGAAGGNVAPSSGCGCN' A
#
# COMPACT_ATOMS: atom_id res chain seq x y z
N MET A 1 26.04 -28.15 -22.68
CA MET A 1 24.73 -27.73 -23.22
C MET A 1 23.70 -27.30 -22.17
N ARG A 2 23.65 -27.91 -20.97
CA ARG A 2 22.75 -27.47 -19.87
C ARG A 2 23.02 -26.04 -19.34
N GLY A 3 24.28 -25.59 -19.30
CA GLY A 3 24.66 -24.26 -18.82
C GLY A 3 24.14 -23.11 -19.69
N HIS A 4 24.25 -23.22 -21.01
CA HIS A 4 23.72 -22.21 -21.94
C HIS A 4 22.19 -22.07 -21.82
N SER A 5 21.46 -23.17 -21.62
CA SER A 5 20.00 -23.14 -21.42
C SER A 5 19.58 -22.44 -20.13
N LEU A 6 20.34 -22.59 -19.05
CA LEU A 6 20.09 -21.90 -17.78
C LEU A 6 20.35 -20.39 -17.89
N ILE A 7 21.42 -20.01 -18.59
CA ILE A 7 21.78 -18.61 -18.83
C ILE A 7 20.71 -17.93 -19.69
N THR A 8 20.26 -18.57 -20.78
CA THR A 8 19.17 -18.01 -21.62
C THR A 8 17.88 -17.82 -20.84
N ARG A 9 17.50 -18.78 -19.98
CA ARG A 9 16.31 -18.67 -19.14
C ARG A 9 16.41 -17.55 -18.11
N ALA A 10 17.56 -17.43 -17.43
CA ALA A 10 17.80 -16.36 -16.47
C ALA A 10 17.76 -14.98 -17.15
N PHE A 11 18.31 -14.87 -18.36
CA PHE A 11 18.28 -13.64 -19.14
C PHE A 11 16.86 -13.24 -19.56
N LEU A 12 16.06 -14.20 -20.02
CA LEU A 12 14.65 -13.98 -20.35
C LEU A 12 13.83 -13.54 -19.13
N LEU A 13 14.04 -14.19 -17.97
CA LEU A 13 13.37 -13.81 -16.72
C LEU A 13 13.73 -12.39 -16.27
N ALA A 14 15.01 -12.02 -16.36
CA ALA A 14 15.46 -10.67 -16.02
C ALA A 14 14.83 -9.61 -16.93
N LEU A 15 14.72 -9.91 -18.23
CA LEU A 15 14.16 -9.00 -19.23
C LEU A 15 12.64 -8.79 -19.03
N VAL A 16 11.90 -9.86 -18.75
CA VAL A 16 10.46 -9.80 -18.42
C VAL A 16 10.22 -9.01 -17.13
N SER A 17 11.02 -9.27 -16.08
CA SER A 17 10.90 -8.54 -14.81
C SER A 17 11.15 -7.04 -15.00
N SER A 18 12.21 -6.64 -15.71
CA SER A 18 12.47 -5.22 -16.00
C SER A 18 11.31 -4.53 -16.74
N ALA A 19 10.71 -5.20 -17.72
CA ALA A 19 9.57 -4.64 -18.45
C ALA A 19 8.34 -4.46 -17.55
N ALA A 20 8.10 -5.38 -16.61
CA ALA A 20 6.97 -5.27 -15.68
C ALA A 20 7.10 -4.08 -14.72
N LEU A 21 8.31 -3.75 -14.26
CA LEU A 21 8.54 -2.59 -13.40
C LEU A 21 8.32 -1.25 -14.13
N ALA A 22 8.45 -1.22 -15.45
CA ALA A 22 8.23 -0.01 -16.26
C ALA A 22 6.74 0.34 -16.45
N VAL A 23 5.80 -0.55 -16.10
CA VAL A 23 4.34 -0.35 -16.29
C VAL A 23 3.68 0.39 -15.11
N GLY A 24 4.45 0.80 -14.09
CA GLY A 24 3.91 1.42 -12.87
C GLY A 24 3.39 2.87 -13.01
N CYS A 25 3.82 3.60 -14.03
CA CYS A 25 3.46 5.02 -14.19
C CYS A 25 2.76 5.26 -15.54
N ALA A 26 1.46 5.02 -15.59
CA ALA A 26 0.64 5.44 -16.72
C ALA A 26 0.32 6.93 -16.60
N GLU A 27 0.56 7.69 -17.66
CA GLU A 27 0.11 9.08 -17.75
C GLU A 27 -1.42 9.10 -17.85
N VAL A 28 -2.07 9.56 -16.79
CA VAL A 28 -3.53 9.66 -16.70
C VAL A 28 -3.95 11.11 -16.83
N ALA A 29 -5.04 11.34 -17.57
CA ALA A 29 -5.55 12.69 -17.76
C ALA A 29 -5.98 13.30 -16.41
N PRO A 30 -5.87 14.64 -16.23
CA PRO A 30 -6.16 15.28 -14.94
C PRO A 30 -7.53 14.93 -14.35
N TYR A 31 -8.55 14.76 -15.19
CA TYR A 31 -9.91 14.39 -14.77
C TYR A 31 -10.03 12.92 -14.31
N GLN A 32 -9.12 12.03 -14.70
CA GLN A 32 -9.08 10.63 -14.25
C GLN A 32 -8.51 10.50 -12.84
N ARG A 33 -7.77 11.52 -12.35
CA ARG A 33 -7.26 11.57 -10.97
C ARG A 33 -8.33 11.94 -9.95
N GLY A 34 -9.54 12.30 -10.39
CA GLY A 34 -10.62 12.81 -9.53
C GLY A 34 -11.01 11.89 -8.37
N ARG A 35 -10.88 10.57 -8.53
CA ARG A 35 -11.15 9.61 -7.44
C ARG A 35 -10.14 9.70 -6.30
N LEU A 36 -8.85 9.91 -6.60
CA LEU A 36 -7.81 10.09 -5.58
C LEU A 36 -7.68 11.55 -5.13
N ALA A 37 -8.19 12.50 -5.92
CA ALA A 37 -8.17 13.94 -5.61
C ALA A 37 -9.44 14.41 -4.87
N GLN A 38 -10.28 13.50 -4.39
CA GLN A 38 -11.41 13.88 -3.52
C GLN A 38 -10.84 14.56 -2.26
N PRO A 39 -11.41 15.70 -1.81
CA PRO A 39 -10.91 16.38 -0.61
C PRO A 39 -10.85 15.47 0.62
N SER A 40 -11.76 14.49 0.72
CA SER A 40 -11.77 13.47 1.78
C SER A 40 -10.63 12.45 1.71
N MET A 41 -9.82 12.45 0.64
CA MET A 41 -8.60 11.64 0.48
C MET A 41 -7.33 12.50 0.53
N SER A 42 -7.46 13.82 0.78
CA SER A 42 -6.31 14.67 1.09
C SER A 42 -5.69 14.17 2.40
N PRO A 43 -4.36 13.94 2.46
CA PRO A 43 -3.67 13.66 3.71
C PRO A 43 -3.61 14.96 4.54
N ASP A 44 -4.75 15.38 5.07
CA ASP A 44 -4.88 16.49 6.01
C ASP A 44 -4.48 15.99 7.43
N ASP A 45 -4.08 16.91 8.32
CA ASP A 45 -3.54 16.60 9.66
C ASP A 45 -4.51 15.82 10.59
N ASN A 46 -5.80 15.75 10.22
CA ASN A 46 -6.85 15.00 10.91
C ASN A 46 -6.80 13.47 10.67
N GLU A 47 -5.94 12.99 9.76
CA GLU A 47 -5.68 11.56 9.56
C GLU A 47 -5.12 10.90 10.84
N SER A 48 -4.42 11.65 11.69
CA SER A 48 -3.79 11.12 12.91
C SER A 48 -4.78 10.43 13.87
N VAL A 49 -5.89 11.08 14.21
CA VAL A 49 -6.91 10.53 15.12
C VAL A 49 -7.66 9.35 14.50
N SER A 50 -7.96 9.44 13.20
CA SER A 50 -8.65 8.37 12.48
C SER A 50 -7.77 7.13 12.30
N ARG A 51 -6.48 7.31 12.00
CA ARG A 51 -5.49 6.23 11.96
C ARG A 51 -5.36 5.55 13.31
N ASP A 52 -5.21 6.33 14.36
CA ASP A 52 -5.09 5.82 15.72
C ASP A 52 -6.31 4.98 16.12
N HIS A 53 -7.52 5.45 15.78
CA HIS A 53 -8.75 4.69 16.01
C HIS A 53 -8.80 3.40 15.19
N MET A 54 -8.47 3.45 13.89
CA MET A 54 -8.45 2.25 13.04
C MET A 54 -7.39 1.25 13.50
N GLN A 55 -6.21 1.73 13.90
CA GLN A 55 -5.15 0.89 14.45
C GLN A 55 -5.60 0.23 15.76
N ALA A 56 -6.24 0.98 16.66
CA ALA A 56 -6.81 0.42 17.89
C ALA A 56 -7.90 -0.64 17.62
N VAL A 57 -8.75 -0.43 16.60
CA VAL A 57 -9.76 -1.43 16.19
C VAL A 57 -9.11 -2.68 15.59
N HIS A 58 -8.07 -2.53 14.77
CA HIS A 58 -7.40 -3.65 14.11
C HIS A 58 -6.49 -4.46 15.04
N GLU A 59 -5.78 -3.80 15.94
CA GLU A 59 -4.85 -4.44 16.88
C GLU A 59 -5.56 -4.89 18.16
N GLY A 60 -6.79 -4.43 18.39
CA GLY A 60 -7.56 -4.74 19.58
C GLY A 60 -6.78 -4.45 20.86
N ALA A 61 -6.84 -5.39 21.82
CA ALA A 61 -6.13 -5.33 23.09
C ALA A 61 -4.59 -5.29 22.99
N ALA A 62 -4.00 -5.59 21.83
CA ALA A 62 -2.57 -5.86 21.69
C ALA A 62 -1.73 -4.67 21.22
N GLY A 63 -2.32 -3.56 20.78
CA GLY A 63 -1.54 -2.45 20.19
C GLY A 63 -2.21 -1.09 20.06
N GLY A 64 -3.48 -0.93 20.47
CA GLY A 64 -4.16 0.36 20.44
C GLY A 64 -3.59 1.39 21.44
N ASN A 65 -3.67 2.67 21.09
CA ASN A 65 -3.44 3.76 22.03
C ASN A 65 -4.44 3.71 23.20
N VAL A 66 -4.08 4.24 24.37
CA VAL A 66 -4.91 4.19 25.61
C VAL A 66 -6.13 5.13 25.55
N ALA A 67 -6.48 5.62 24.35
CA ALA A 67 -7.65 6.45 24.16
C ALA A 67 -8.91 5.62 24.46
N PRO A 68 -9.92 6.18 25.13
CA PRO A 68 -11.13 5.45 25.47
C PRO A 68 -11.88 5.08 24.18
N SER A 69 -11.76 3.83 23.76
CA SER A 69 -12.57 3.20 22.72
C SER A 69 -13.72 2.45 23.39
N SER A 70 -14.88 2.33 22.73
CA SER A 70 -16.10 1.77 23.34
C SER A 70 -16.09 0.24 23.56
N GLY A 71 -14.90 -0.39 23.64
CA GLY A 71 -14.74 -1.83 23.85
C GLY A 71 -14.68 -2.23 25.32
N CYS A 72 -14.68 -3.54 25.61
CA CYS A 72 -14.58 -4.11 26.97
C CYS A 72 -13.25 -3.81 27.72
N GLY A 73 -12.43 -2.86 27.25
CA GLY A 73 -11.38 -2.25 28.05
C GLY A 73 -10.19 -3.13 28.43
N CYS A 74 -9.96 -4.26 27.77
CA CYS A 74 -8.78 -5.08 28.04
C CYS A 74 -7.53 -4.48 27.36
N ASN A 75 -6.79 -3.62 28.06
CA ASN A 75 -5.35 -3.42 27.90
C ASN A 75 -4.72 -3.57 29.28
#